data_AF-A0A923YTV0-F1
#
_entry.id   AF-A0A923YTV0-F1
#
_cell.length_a   1.000
_cell.length_b   1.000
_cell.length_c   1.000
_cell.angle_alpha   90.00
_cell.angle_beta   90.00
_cell.angle_gamma   90.00
#
_symmetry.space_group_name_H-M   'P 1'
#
loop_
_entity.id
_entity.type
_entity.pdbx_description
1 polymer ?
#
loop_
_entity_poly.entity_id
_entity_poly.type
_entity_poly.pdbx_seq_one_letter_code
_entity_poly.pdbx_strand_id
1 'polypeptide(L)'
;AAGFEEINNNPELYKPQNIPEKTVVTKAKAAKKGKKGKPGTPAVAASTVVTPAQTVPAAKQLDPQFVNVRELTAQDVSGYKIKGYWYFDKRQSELKYRLLGLCPVAPEAREIGNDKADLIELFWVYFPSVREVLHNANSFNDRNSAMPITFDHLLNSRRFNAVIYKEENVYADRKVDEYMKDNAQSQLLESERIREKIRNFEQDMWNY
;
A
#
# COMPACT_ATOMS: atom_id res chain seq x y z
N ALA A 1 -28.77 18.60 15.55
CA ALA A 1 -27.94 18.49 14.33
C ALA A 1 -26.95 19.64 14.35
N ALA A 2 -25.66 19.32 14.39
CA ALA A 2 -24.61 20.34 14.35
C ALA A 2 -24.40 20.76 12.89
N GLY A 3 -24.51 22.05 12.58
CA GLY A 3 -24.29 22.54 11.22
C GLY A 3 -22.82 22.45 10.79
N PHE A 4 -22.57 22.66 9.50
CA PHE A 4 -21.20 22.71 8.92
C PHE A 4 -20.27 23.67 9.68
N GLU A 5 -20.82 24.78 10.18
CA GLU A 5 -20.11 25.79 10.97
C GLU A 5 -19.68 25.26 12.35
N GLU A 6 -20.48 24.42 13.01
CA GLU A 6 -20.14 23.85 14.32
C GLU A 6 -19.05 22.78 14.24
N ILE A 7 -19.00 22.02 13.13
CA ILE A 7 -17.97 21.00 12.89
C ILE A 7 -16.61 21.65 12.60
N ASN A 8 -16.60 22.77 11.86
CA ASN A 8 -15.37 23.50 11.55
C ASN A 8 -14.85 24.32 12.74
N ASN A 9 -15.76 24.83 13.58
CA ASN A 9 -15.40 25.57 14.80
C ASN A 9 -14.92 24.64 15.93
N ASN A 10 -15.38 23.38 15.98
CA ASN A 10 -14.97 22.40 17.00
C ASN A 10 -14.51 21.05 16.39
N PRO A 11 -13.39 21.03 15.64
CA PRO A 11 -12.90 19.83 14.96
C PRO A 11 -12.47 18.72 15.93
N GLU A 12 -12.19 19.08 17.20
CA GLU A 12 -11.75 18.18 18.26
C GLU A 12 -12.85 17.22 18.76
N LEU A 13 -14.13 17.56 18.62
CA LEU A 13 -15.24 16.70 19.05
C LEU A 13 -15.57 15.58 18.04
N TYR A 14 -15.18 15.77 16.78
CA TYR A 14 -15.57 14.91 15.65
C TYR A 14 -14.42 14.08 15.07
N LYS A 15 -13.18 14.29 15.53
CA LYS A 15 -12.00 13.50 15.15
C LYS A 15 -11.45 12.76 16.37
N PRO A 16 -11.01 11.49 16.22
CA PRO A 16 -10.32 10.79 17.29
C PRO A 16 -8.99 11.50 17.60
N GLN A 17 -8.77 11.83 18.87
CA GLN A 17 -7.53 12.46 19.32
C GLN A 17 -6.59 11.42 19.93
N ASN A 18 -5.34 11.43 19.47
CA ASN A 18 -4.25 10.71 20.14
C ASN A 18 -3.55 11.68 21.08
N ILE A 19 -3.69 11.47 22.39
CA ILE A 19 -2.96 12.24 23.40
C ILE A 19 -1.57 11.61 23.53
N PRO A 20 -0.48 12.32 23.20
CA PRO A 20 0.87 11.77 23.36
C PRO A 20 1.19 11.57 24.85
N GLU A 21 1.96 10.52 25.15
CA GLU A 21 2.34 10.17 26.52
C GLU A 21 3.02 11.35 27.22
N LYS A 22 2.41 11.86 28.31
CA LYS A 22 3.04 12.85 29.18
C LYS A 22 3.75 12.14 30.32
N THR A 23 5.07 12.27 30.36
CA THR A 23 5.90 11.84 31.49
C THR A 23 5.72 12.83 32.65
N VAL A 24 4.78 12.55 33.56
CA VAL A 24 4.61 13.38 34.76
C VAL A 24 5.52 12.86 35.87
N VAL A 25 6.60 13.61 36.16
CA VAL A 25 7.50 13.32 37.29
C VAL A 25 6.90 13.89 38.57
N THR A 26 6.17 13.08 39.33
CA THR A 26 5.76 13.45 40.70
C THR A 26 6.83 13.06 41.72
N LYS A 27 7.32 14.02 42.51
CA LYS A 27 8.20 13.76 43.65
C LYS A 27 7.37 13.11 44.78
N ALA A 28 7.67 11.87 45.13
CA ALA A 28 7.05 11.20 46.28
C ALA A 28 7.48 11.88 47.60
N LYS A 29 6.51 12.20 48.48
CA LYS A 29 6.76 12.66 49.85
C LYS A 29 7.16 11.45 50.70
N ALA A 30 8.34 11.49 51.31
CA ALA A 30 8.87 10.40 52.14
C ALA A 30 8.00 10.14 53.39
N ALA A 31 7.54 8.90 53.57
CA ALA A 31 6.90 8.44 54.80
C ALA A 31 7.98 8.14 55.87
N LYS A 32 7.83 8.73 57.05
CA LYS A 32 8.72 8.56 58.21
C LYS A 32 8.50 7.16 58.83
N LYS A 33 9.52 6.28 58.86
CA LYS A 33 9.54 5.04 59.66
C LYS A 33 10.78 5.01 60.57
N GLY A 34 10.62 4.41 61.76
CA GLY A 34 11.51 4.52 62.92
C GLY A 34 12.92 3.88 62.81
N LYS A 35 13.78 4.26 63.78
CA LYS A 35 15.21 3.94 63.96
C LYS A 35 15.55 2.43 64.02
N LYS A 36 16.63 2.01 63.32
CA LYS A 36 17.97 1.59 63.84
C LYS A 36 18.82 0.91 62.73
N GLY A 37 20.08 1.32 62.54
CA GLY A 37 21.14 0.59 61.79
C GLY A 37 21.86 1.39 60.68
N LYS A 38 23.19 1.20 60.54
CA LYS A 38 24.21 1.96 59.75
C LYS A 38 24.04 1.98 58.20
N PRO A 39 24.80 2.82 57.44
CA PRO A 39 24.31 3.54 56.27
C PRO A 39 24.54 2.78 54.95
N GLY A 40 23.47 2.63 54.18
CA GLY A 40 23.53 2.45 52.74
C GLY A 40 22.86 3.66 52.11
N THR A 41 23.53 4.30 51.15
CA THR A 41 22.98 5.40 50.35
C THR A 41 21.59 5.01 49.83
N PRO A 42 20.49 5.69 50.21
CA PRO A 42 19.21 5.40 49.61
C PRO A 42 19.21 6.01 48.20
N ALA A 43 19.31 5.15 47.19
CA ALA A 43 19.04 5.52 45.81
C ALA A 43 17.60 6.06 45.74
N VAL A 44 17.45 7.32 45.33
CA VAL A 44 16.15 7.93 45.07
C VAL A 44 15.56 7.27 43.83
N ALA A 45 14.77 6.22 44.00
CA ALA A 45 14.03 5.61 42.92
C ALA A 45 12.92 6.58 42.46
N ALA A 46 13.17 7.31 41.39
CA ALA A 46 12.14 8.06 40.69
C ALA A 46 11.19 7.05 40.01
N SER A 47 10.02 6.83 40.61
CA SER A 47 8.92 6.08 39.97
C SER A 47 8.38 6.92 38.81
N THR A 48 8.77 6.57 37.59
CA THR A 48 8.18 7.14 36.37
C THR A 48 6.87 6.40 36.09
N VAL A 49 5.74 7.07 36.33
CA VAL A 49 4.43 6.54 35.91
C VAL A 49 4.23 6.94 34.44
N VAL A 50 4.50 6.01 33.52
CA VAL A 50 4.12 6.16 32.12
C VAL A 50 2.63 5.85 32.03
N THR A 51 1.83 6.85 31.69
CA THR A 51 0.41 6.64 31.35
C THR A 51 0.36 6.24 29.88
N PRO A 52 -0.25 5.10 29.50
CA PRO A 52 -0.26 4.64 28.11
C PRO A 52 -1.00 5.63 27.22
N ALA A 53 -0.58 5.75 25.95
CA ALA A 53 -1.28 6.51 24.93
C ALA A 53 -2.77 6.12 24.88
N GLN A 54 -3.65 7.04 25.31
CA GLN A 54 -5.10 6.85 25.24
C GLN A 54 -5.60 7.55 23.98
N THR A 55 -6.23 6.78 23.09
CA THR A 55 -7.04 7.31 22.00
C THR A 55 -8.40 7.68 22.58
N VAL A 56 -8.73 8.97 22.62
CA VAL A 56 -10.06 9.42 23.05
C VAL A 56 -11.02 9.24 21.87
N PRO A 57 -12.09 8.42 21.99
CA PRO A 57 -13.08 8.27 20.93
C PRO A 57 -13.81 9.60 20.71
N ALA A 58 -14.19 9.89 19.46
CA ALA A 58 -14.92 11.10 19.11
C ALA A 58 -16.21 11.23 19.94
N ALA A 59 -16.40 12.39 20.59
CA ALA A 59 -17.47 12.62 21.55
C ALA A 59 -18.86 12.74 20.90
N LYS A 60 -18.93 13.01 19.59
CA LYS A 60 -20.19 13.08 18.83
C LYS A 60 -20.05 12.30 17.51
N GLN A 61 -21.08 11.53 17.18
CA GLN A 61 -21.23 10.93 15.86
C GLN A 61 -21.70 12.01 14.87
N LEU A 62 -21.08 12.07 13.69
CA LEU A 62 -21.55 12.94 12.62
C LEU A 62 -22.93 12.49 12.16
N ASP A 63 -23.85 13.44 11.99
CA ASP A 63 -25.15 13.16 11.40
C ASP A 63 -24.94 12.62 9.96
N PRO A 64 -25.66 11.55 9.53
CA PRO A 64 -25.43 10.87 8.25
C PRO A 64 -25.63 11.78 7.02
N GLN A 65 -26.31 12.91 7.17
CA GLN A 65 -26.45 13.94 6.13
C GLN A 65 -25.14 14.60 5.71
N PHE A 66 -24.08 14.53 6.54
CA PHE A 66 -22.77 15.12 6.25
C PHE A 66 -21.75 14.08 5.75
N VAL A 67 -22.18 12.83 5.55
CA VAL A 67 -21.34 11.76 5.00
C VAL A 67 -21.65 11.57 3.53
N ASN A 68 -20.75 12.03 2.66
CA ASN A 68 -20.83 11.72 1.23
C ASN A 68 -20.38 10.28 1.00
N VAL A 69 -21.35 9.37 0.89
CA VAL A 69 -21.09 7.98 0.48
C VAL A 69 -21.03 7.93 -1.04
N ARG A 70 -19.92 7.42 -1.57
CA ARG A 70 -19.75 7.14 -3.00
C ARG A 70 -19.32 5.69 -3.15
N GLU A 71 -19.98 4.98 -4.06
CA GLU A 71 -19.64 3.61 -4.39
C GLU A 71 -18.67 3.59 -5.57
N LEU A 72 -17.61 2.81 -5.45
CA LEU A 72 -16.66 2.59 -6.53
C LEU A 72 -17.20 1.49 -7.44
N THR A 73 -17.37 1.80 -8.71
CA THR A 73 -17.82 0.85 -9.73
C THR A 73 -16.65 0.34 -10.56
N ALA A 74 -16.89 -0.68 -11.39
CA ALA A 74 -15.86 -1.20 -12.29
C ALA A 74 -15.37 -0.17 -13.33
N GLN A 75 -16.13 0.90 -13.58
CA GLN A 75 -15.77 1.95 -14.53
C GLN A 75 -14.69 2.89 -13.98
N ASP A 76 -14.57 2.97 -12.65
CA ASP A 76 -13.63 3.85 -11.97
C ASP A 76 -12.23 3.23 -11.87
N VAL A 77 -12.06 1.98 -12.32
CA VAL A 77 -10.75 1.30 -12.32
C VAL A 77 -9.88 1.91 -13.40
N SER A 78 -8.81 2.58 -12.97
CA SER A 78 -7.87 3.27 -13.87
C SER A 78 -6.77 2.36 -14.40
N GLY A 79 -6.44 1.29 -13.68
CA GLY A 79 -5.37 0.38 -14.07
C GLY A 79 -5.24 -0.85 -13.19
N TYR A 80 -4.29 -1.71 -13.56
CA TYR A 80 -4.01 -2.94 -12.84
C TYR A 80 -2.52 -3.04 -12.51
N LYS A 81 -2.21 -3.37 -11.26
CA LYS A 81 -0.89 -3.85 -10.85
C LYS A 81 -0.85 -5.36 -11.00
N ILE A 82 0.23 -5.85 -11.57
CA ILE A 82 0.42 -7.26 -11.86
C ILE A 82 1.63 -7.75 -11.07
N LYS A 83 1.43 -8.84 -10.34
CA LYS A 83 2.52 -9.58 -9.69
C LYS A 83 2.76 -10.86 -10.45
N GLY A 84 4.02 -11.12 -10.79
CA GLY A 84 4.44 -12.37 -11.41
C GLY A 84 5.95 -12.55 -11.27
N TYR A 85 6.43 -13.73 -11.60
CA TYR A 85 7.84 -14.06 -11.58
C TYR A 85 8.29 -14.63 -12.93
N TRP A 86 9.57 -14.47 -13.20
CA TRP A 86 10.24 -15.13 -14.31
C TRP A 86 10.90 -16.38 -13.78
N TYR A 87 10.70 -17.49 -14.46
CA TYR A 87 11.38 -18.74 -14.15
C TYR A 87 11.96 -19.34 -15.42
N PHE A 88 13.12 -19.96 -15.27
CA PHE A 88 13.75 -20.67 -16.38
C PHE A 88 13.28 -22.13 -16.39
N ASP A 89 12.67 -22.55 -17.50
CA ASP A 89 12.30 -23.93 -17.73
C ASP A 89 13.49 -24.69 -18.29
N LYS A 90 14.21 -25.42 -17.41
CA LYS A 90 15.42 -26.18 -17.77
C LYS A 90 15.22 -27.19 -18.91
N ARG A 91 13.99 -27.67 -19.14
CA ARG A 91 13.73 -28.67 -20.18
C ARG A 91 13.55 -28.05 -21.56
N GLN A 92 13.02 -26.83 -21.61
CA GLN A 92 12.74 -26.10 -22.84
C GLN A 92 13.80 -25.02 -23.12
N SER A 93 14.75 -24.83 -22.19
CA SER A 93 15.76 -23.76 -22.22
C SER A 93 15.15 -22.39 -22.48
N GLU A 94 13.96 -22.14 -21.91
CA GLU A 94 13.17 -20.94 -22.18
C GLU A 94 12.87 -20.20 -20.87
N LEU A 95 12.99 -18.88 -20.89
CA LEU A 95 12.53 -18.01 -19.81
C LEU A 95 11.02 -17.80 -19.92
N LYS A 96 10.26 -18.26 -18.93
CA LYS A 96 8.80 -18.13 -18.91
C LYS A 96 8.35 -17.17 -17.83
N TYR A 97 7.39 -16.33 -18.17
CA TYR A 97 6.68 -15.49 -17.21
C TYR A 97 5.51 -16.25 -16.60
N ARG A 98 5.37 -16.20 -15.27
CA ARG A 98 4.18 -16.69 -14.57
C ARG A 98 3.53 -15.59 -13.77
N LEU A 99 2.26 -15.33 -14.09
CA LEU A 99 1.43 -14.39 -13.37
C LEU A 99 0.91 -15.02 -12.08
N LEU A 100 1.03 -14.30 -10.97
CA LEU A 100 0.62 -14.71 -9.63
C LEU A 100 -0.66 -14.02 -9.18
N GLY A 101 -0.76 -12.72 -9.42
CA GLY A 101 -1.92 -11.96 -8.97
C GLY A 101 -2.10 -10.63 -9.69
N LEU A 102 -3.34 -10.15 -9.61
CA LEU A 102 -3.81 -8.91 -10.19
C LEU A 102 -4.36 -8.03 -9.06
N CYS A 103 -4.10 -6.74 -9.14
CA CYS A 103 -4.62 -5.76 -8.20
C CYS A 103 -5.22 -4.59 -8.99
N PRO A 104 -6.54 -4.39 -8.98
CA PRO A 104 -7.13 -3.19 -9.56
C PRO A 104 -6.75 -1.96 -8.74
N VAL A 105 -6.53 -0.87 -9.45
CA VAL A 105 -6.19 0.44 -8.90
C VAL A 105 -7.30 1.40 -9.29
N ALA A 106 -7.79 2.15 -8.30
CA ALA A 106 -8.85 3.13 -8.49
C ALA A 106 -8.50 4.43 -7.74
N PRO A 107 -9.03 5.59 -8.18
CA PRO A 107 -8.91 6.82 -7.43
C PRO A 107 -9.68 6.71 -6.11
N GLU A 108 -9.28 7.49 -5.10
CA GLU A 108 -10.03 7.54 -3.84
C GLU A 108 -11.47 8.02 -4.09
N ALA A 109 -12.45 7.43 -3.38
CA ALA A 109 -13.86 7.81 -3.50
C ALA A 109 -14.11 9.32 -3.27
N ARG A 110 -13.28 9.98 -2.46
CA ARG A 110 -13.34 11.43 -2.21
C ARG A 110 -12.98 12.25 -3.46
N GLU A 111 -12.06 11.73 -4.26
CA GLU A 111 -11.42 12.43 -5.38
C GLU A 111 -11.96 11.98 -6.75
N ILE A 112 -13.03 11.18 -6.78
CA ILE A 112 -13.77 10.85 -8.01
C ILE A 112 -14.13 12.15 -8.75
N GLY A 113 -13.62 12.29 -9.97
CA GLY A 113 -13.80 13.46 -10.84
C GLY A 113 -12.72 14.54 -10.76
N ASN A 114 -11.67 14.34 -9.96
CA ASN A 114 -10.49 15.20 -9.94
C ASN A 114 -9.40 14.67 -10.89
N ASP A 115 -8.80 15.56 -11.69
CA ASP A 115 -7.76 15.20 -12.66
C ASP A 115 -6.44 14.75 -12.00
N LYS A 116 -6.25 15.05 -10.71
CA LYS A 116 -5.09 14.66 -9.89
C LYS A 116 -5.48 13.75 -8.74
N ALA A 117 -6.29 12.73 -9.03
CA ALA A 117 -6.69 11.78 -7.99
C ALA A 117 -5.54 10.84 -7.61
N ASP A 118 -5.33 10.66 -6.31
CA ASP A 118 -4.39 9.68 -5.80
C ASP A 118 -4.91 8.25 -6.05
N LEU A 119 -4.05 7.44 -6.66
CA LEU A 119 -4.35 6.08 -7.08
C LEU A 119 -4.08 5.10 -5.94
N ILE A 120 -5.12 4.42 -5.47
CA ILE A 120 -5.06 3.48 -4.36
C ILE A 120 -5.18 2.04 -4.86
N GLU A 121 -4.37 1.15 -4.28
CA GLU A 121 -4.47 -0.30 -4.49
C GLU A 121 -5.71 -0.83 -3.77
N LEU A 122 -6.63 -1.47 -4.50
CA LEU A 122 -7.85 -1.99 -3.91
C LEU A 122 -7.60 -3.32 -3.17
N PHE A 123 -7.36 -4.40 -3.92
CA PHE A 123 -7.14 -5.73 -3.33
C PHE A 123 -6.36 -6.64 -4.28
N TRP A 124 -5.62 -7.59 -3.72
CA TRP A 124 -4.90 -8.60 -4.50
C TRP A 124 -5.77 -9.82 -4.78
N VAL A 125 -5.86 -10.18 -6.05
CA VAL A 125 -6.58 -11.34 -6.55
C VAL A 125 -5.59 -12.40 -6.99
N TYR A 126 -5.78 -13.63 -6.54
CA TYR A 126 -4.98 -14.77 -6.99
C TYR A 126 -5.36 -15.17 -8.41
N PHE A 127 -4.41 -15.09 -9.35
CA PHE A 127 -4.70 -15.22 -10.77
C PHE A 127 -5.31 -16.58 -11.18
N PRO A 128 -4.83 -17.74 -10.68
CA PRO A 128 -5.45 -19.02 -11.03
C PRO A 128 -6.94 -19.12 -10.68
N SER A 129 -7.38 -18.49 -9.60
CA SER A 129 -8.79 -18.50 -9.19
C SER A 129 -9.70 -17.69 -10.11
N VAL A 130 -9.18 -16.69 -10.81
CA VAL A 130 -9.97 -15.82 -11.71
C VAL A 130 -9.82 -16.18 -13.19
N ARG A 131 -9.07 -17.23 -13.50
CA ARG A 131 -8.82 -17.65 -14.89
C ARG A 131 -10.09 -17.87 -15.69
N GLU A 132 -11.09 -18.54 -15.12
CA GLU A 132 -12.36 -18.79 -15.81
C GLU A 132 -13.11 -17.49 -16.13
N VAL A 133 -13.13 -16.55 -15.18
CA VAL A 133 -13.76 -15.23 -15.37
C VAL A 133 -13.05 -14.45 -16.47
N LEU A 134 -11.71 -14.44 -16.46
CA LEU A 134 -10.88 -13.76 -17.46
C LEU A 134 -10.88 -14.44 -18.83
N HIS A 135 -11.18 -15.74 -18.88
CA HIS A 135 -11.34 -16.48 -20.13
C HIS A 135 -12.69 -16.15 -20.78
N ASN A 136 -13.77 -16.03 -19.99
CA ASN A 136 -15.09 -15.67 -20.50
C ASN A 136 -15.19 -14.18 -20.90
N ALA A 137 -14.35 -13.33 -20.31
CA ALA A 137 -14.27 -11.93 -20.65
C ALA A 137 -13.37 -11.69 -21.88
N ASN A 138 -13.98 -11.16 -22.95
CA ASN A 138 -13.27 -10.79 -24.17
C ASN A 138 -12.72 -9.36 -24.08
N SER A 139 -11.49 -9.18 -24.54
CA SER A 139 -10.88 -7.86 -24.73
C SER A 139 -11.19 -7.32 -26.13
N PHE A 140 -11.32 -6.00 -26.22
CA PHE A 140 -11.51 -5.32 -27.50
C PHE A 140 -10.21 -5.35 -28.30
N ASN A 141 -10.31 -5.70 -29.58
CA ASN A 141 -9.18 -5.72 -30.52
C ASN A 141 -9.41 -4.69 -31.62
N ASP A 142 -8.73 -3.55 -31.53
CA ASP A 142 -8.87 -2.43 -32.48
C ASP A 142 -8.48 -2.79 -33.91
N ARG A 143 -7.59 -3.79 -34.08
CA ARG A 143 -7.09 -4.19 -35.41
C ARG A 143 -8.00 -5.20 -36.09
N ASN A 144 -8.72 -6.02 -35.31
CA ASN A 144 -9.61 -7.04 -35.85
C ASN A 144 -10.74 -7.37 -34.86
N SER A 145 -11.91 -6.76 -35.08
CA SER A 145 -13.10 -6.98 -34.27
C SER A 145 -13.72 -8.38 -34.44
N ALA A 146 -13.43 -9.09 -35.55
CA ALA A 146 -13.98 -10.41 -35.81
C ALA A 146 -13.32 -11.54 -35.00
N MET A 147 -12.13 -11.28 -34.42
CA MET A 147 -11.41 -12.23 -33.59
C MET A 147 -11.09 -11.58 -32.22
N PRO A 148 -12.02 -11.67 -31.26
CA PRO A 148 -11.77 -11.20 -29.90
C PRO A 148 -10.71 -12.08 -29.22
N ILE A 149 -9.84 -11.44 -28.43
CA ILE A 149 -8.84 -12.12 -27.61
C ILE A 149 -9.34 -12.10 -26.16
N THR A 150 -9.30 -13.22 -25.46
CA THR A 150 -9.69 -13.29 -24.04
C THR A 150 -8.66 -12.61 -23.15
N PHE A 151 -9.08 -12.05 -22.01
CA PHE A 151 -8.15 -11.41 -21.07
C PHE A 151 -7.11 -12.40 -20.52
N ASP A 152 -7.49 -13.66 -20.30
CA ASP A 152 -6.55 -14.71 -19.89
C ASP A 152 -5.43 -14.89 -20.93
N HIS A 153 -5.76 -14.96 -22.22
CA HIS A 153 -4.76 -15.10 -23.28
C HIS A 153 -3.85 -13.86 -23.36
N LEU A 154 -4.42 -12.65 -23.27
CA LEU A 154 -3.67 -11.39 -23.30
C LEU A 154 -2.65 -11.32 -22.16
N LEU A 155 -3.06 -11.66 -20.94
CA LEU A 155 -2.22 -11.60 -19.75
C LEU A 155 -1.13 -12.69 -19.73
N ASN A 156 -1.47 -13.93 -20.09
CA ASN A 156 -0.51 -15.03 -20.13
C ASN A 156 0.54 -14.84 -21.25
N SER A 157 0.14 -14.30 -22.41
CA SER A 157 1.05 -13.98 -23.51
C SER A 157 1.81 -12.66 -23.31
N ARG A 158 1.57 -11.96 -22.20
CA ARG A 158 2.16 -10.65 -21.87
C ARG A 158 1.96 -9.61 -22.98
N ARG A 159 0.82 -9.64 -23.66
CA ARG A 159 0.46 -8.69 -24.73
C ARG A 159 -0.10 -7.39 -24.15
N PHE A 160 0.68 -6.73 -23.29
CA PHE A 160 0.34 -5.46 -22.68
C PHE A 160 1.60 -4.64 -22.42
N ASN A 161 1.45 -3.32 -22.36
CA ASN A 161 2.51 -2.41 -21.95
C ASN A 161 2.45 -2.23 -20.43
N ALA A 162 3.59 -2.37 -19.75
CA ALA A 162 3.68 -2.17 -18.30
C ALA A 162 5.04 -1.60 -17.89
N VAL A 163 5.02 -0.79 -16.84
CA VAL A 163 6.20 -0.22 -16.18
C VAL A 163 6.47 -1.03 -14.91
N ILE A 164 7.70 -1.51 -14.76
CA ILE A 164 8.14 -2.23 -13.57
C ILE A 164 8.40 -1.20 -12.47
N TYR A 165 7.59 -1.22 -11.42
CA TYR A 165 7.69 -0.28 -10.29
C TYR A 165 8.37 -0.89 -9.05
N LYS A 166 8.52 -2.22 -9.03
CA LYS A 166 9.08 -2.98 -7.91
C LYS A 166 9.67 -4.29 -8.44
N GLU A 167 10.88 -4.60 -8.00
CA GLU A 167 11.51 -5.90 -8.16
C GLU A 167 11.83 -6.48 -6.78
N GLU A 168 12.06 -7.79 -6.74
CA GLU A 168 12.61 -8.44 -5.54
C GLU A 168 14.08 -8.06 -5.40
N ASN A 169 14.46 -7.53 -4.23
CA ASN A 169 15.81 -7.02 -4.01
C ASN A 169 16.25 -7.24 -2.56
N VAL A 170 17.56 -7.43 -2.37
CA VAL A 170 18.25 -7.58 -1.08
C VAL A 170 17.97 -6.40 -0.14
N TYR A 171 17.64 -5.23 -0.67
CA TYR A 171 17.27 -4.04 0.11
C TYR A 171 15.85 -4.05 0.70
N ALA A 172 15.28 -5.24 0.93
CA ALA A 172 13.93 -5.47 1.45
C ALA A 172 12.82 -4.97 0.52
N ASP A 173 12.90 -5.29 -0.77
CA ASP A 173 11.83 -5.07 -1.75
C ASP A 173 11.35 -3.60 -1.86
N ARG A 174 12.28 -2.66 -1.77
CA ARG A 174 11.99 -1.23 -1.95
C ARG A 174 11.40 -0.97 -3.33
N LYS A 175 10.41 -0.09 -3.38
CA LYS A 175 9.86 0.40 -4.65
C LYS A 175 10.90 1.29 -5.34
N VAL A 176 10.86 1.34 -6.67
CA VAL A 176 11.74 2.20 -7.48
C VAL A 176 11.69 3.66 -7.01
N ASP A 177 10.50 4.13 -6.68
CA ASP A 177 10.23 5.48 -6.17
C ASP A 177 10.91 5.78 -4.81
N GLU A 178 11.10 4.78 -3.95
CA GLU A 178 11.65 4.99 -2.61
C GLU A 178 13.16 5.25 -2.60
N TYR A 179 13.90 4.79 -3.62
CA TYR A 179 15.35 5.01 -3.73
C TYR A 179 15.74 5.97 -4.85
N MET A 180 14.92 6.11 -5.90
CA MET A 180 15.04 7.15 -6.91
C MET A 180 14.08 8.31 -6.59
N LYS A 181 14.36 8.98 -5.48
CA LYS A 181 13.65 10.21 -5.10
C LYS A 181 14.06 11.31 -6.08
N ASP A 182 13.10 12.12 -6.51
CA ASP A 182 13.27 13.41 -7.19
C ASP A 182 13.11 13.47 -8.72
N ASN A 183 13.15 12.35 -9.47
CA ASN A 183 13.02 12.40 -10.94
C ASN A 183 12.19 11.27 -11.56
N ALA A 184 11.02 11.60 -12.12
CA ALA A 184 10.17 10.67 -12.88
C ALA A 184 10.92 10.01 -14.06
N GLN A 185 11.80 10.77 -14.72
CA GLN A 185 12.65 10.25 -15.79
C GLN A 185 13.62 9.18 -15.28
N SER A 186 14.23 9.38 -14.11
CA SER A 186 15.16 8.42 -13.52
C SER A 186 14.44 7.13 -13.11
N GLN A 187 13.21 7.23 -12.62
CA GLN A 187 12.38 6.06 -12.31
C GLN A 187 12.04 5.24 -13.55
N LEU A 188 11.72 5.91 -14.66
CA LEU A 188 11.48 5.24 -15.94
C LEU A 188 12.75 4.54 -16.46
N LEU A 189 13.90 5.22 -16.43
CA LEU A 189 15.19 4.65 -16.84
C LEU A 189 15.56 3.42 -15.99
N GLU A 190 15.30 3.47 -14.69
CA GLU A 190 15.53 2.33 -13.79
C GLU A 190 14.58 1.17 -14.10
N SER A 191 13.31 1.46 -14.42
CA SER A 191 12.36 0.44 -14.89
C SER A 191 12.84 -0.25 -16.17
N GLU A 192 13.36 0.52 -17.12
CA GLU A 192 13.96 0.00 -18.36
C GLU A 192 15.23 -0.81 -18.08
N ARG A 193 16.07 -0.38 -17.15
CA ARG A 193 17.25 -1.15 -16.71
C ARG A 193 16.86 -2.52 -16.18
N ILE A 194 15.82 -2.62 -15.34
CA ILE A 194 15.31 -3.89 -14.81
C ILE A 194 14.77 -4.76 -15.95
N ARG A 195 14.06 -4.17 -16.92
CA ARG A 195 13.59 -4.88 -18.11
C ARG A 195 14.75 -5.45 -18.93
N GLU A 196 15.80 -4.67 -19.14
CA GLU A 196 16.98 -5.11 -19.89
C GLU A 196 17.76 -6.21 -19.16
N LYS A 197 17.84 -6.14 -17.83
CA LYS A 197 18.43 -7.21 -16.99
C LYS A 197 17.73 -8.56 -17.22
N ILE A 198 16.41 -8.56 -17.33
CA ILE A 198 15.63 -9.78 -17.61
C ILE A 198 15.93 -10.30 -19.02
N ARG A 199 16.02 -9.40 -20.01
CA ARG A 199 16.35 -9.74 -21.40
C ARG A 199 17.76 -10.31 -21.56
N ASN A 200 18.75 -9.73 -20.88
CA ASN A 200 20.12 -10.21 -20.88
C ASN A 200 20.22 -11.58 -20.21
N PHE A 201 19.51 -11.78 -19.09
CA PHE A 201 19.44 -13.09 -18.44
C PHE A 201 18.88 -14.17 -19.38
N GLU A 202 17.90 -13.83 -20.20
CA GLU A 202 17.42 -14.74 -21.24
C GLU A 202 18.52 -15.05 -22.26
N GLN A 203 19.15 -14.04 -22.86
CA GLN A 203 20.21 -14.21 -23.87
C GLN A 203 21.43 -15.00 -23.37
N ASP A 204 21.86 -14.76 -22.13
CA ASP A 204 23.01 -15.44 -21.53
C ASP A 204 22.76 -16.95 -21.39
N MET A 205 21.50 -17.36 -21.21
CA MET A 205 21.14 -18.79 -21.16
C MET A 205 21.09 -19.44 -22.56
N TRP A 206 21.01 -18.65 -23.63
CA TRP A 206 21.12 -19.14 -25.01
C TRP A 206 22.58 -19.29 -25.47
N ASN A 207 23.52 -18.51 -24.93
CA ASN A 207 24.93 -18.51 -25.32
C ASN A 207 25.78 -19.55 -24.55
N TYR A 208 25.31 -20.80 -24.46
CA TYR A 208 26.06 -21.93 -23.88
C TYR A 208 26.45 -22.98 -24.92
#